data_AF-A0A5J5L5Y4-F1
#
_entry.id   AF-A0A5J5L5Y4-F1
#
_cell.length_a   1.000
_cell.length_b   1.000
_cell.length_c   1.000
_cell.angle_alpha   90.00
_cell.angle_beta   90.00
_cell.angle_gamma   90.00
#
_symmetry.space_group_name_H-M   'P 1'
#
loop_
_entity.id
_entity.type
_entity.pdbx_description
1 polymer ?
#
loop_
_entity_poly.entity_id
_entity_poly.type
_entity_poly.pdbx_seq_one_letter_code
_entity_poly.pdbx_strand_id
1 'polypeptide(L)'
;MTACTDRPARELLTQGRPLFLGVDGEGAAHYWDNYEFAVAVVAADGDAEKVELVDTPFETLSEWCEYTRSERGWDIGPHVGGSLVGDLVRAVEA
;
A
#
# COMPACT_ATOMS: atom_id res chain seq x y z
N MET A 1 -19.77 12.46 -7.70
CA MET A 1 -19.16 11.65 -8.77
C MET A 1 -17.66 11.80 -8.59
N THR A 2 -17.08 10.91 -7.78
CA THR A 2 -15.64 10.88 -7.54
C THR A 2 -14.99 10.26 -8.78
N ALA A 3 -14.00 10.94 -9.35
CA ALA A 3 -13.35 10.51 -10.58
C ALA A 3 -12.31 9.43 -10.27
N CYS A 4 -12.72 8.16 -10.36
CA CYS A 4 -11.80 7.03 -10.46
C CYS A 4 -10.96 7.25 -11.73
N THR A 5 -9.75 7.78 -11.60
CA THR A 5 -8.88 8.01 -12.75
C THR A 5 -8.13 6.72 -13.05
N ASP A 6 -8.64 5.97 -14.00
CA ASP A 6 -7.93 4.87 -14.68
C ASP A 6 -6.65 5.46 -15.30
N ARG A 7 -5.50 5.24 -14.66
CA ARG A 7 -4.18 5.63 -15.19
C ARG A 7 -3.31 4.38 -15.25
N PRO A 8 -2.55 4.16 -16.34
CA PRO A 8 -1.71 2.98 -16.46
C PRO A 8 -0.62 2.99 -15.38
N ALA A 9 -0.30 1.82 -14.82
CA ALA A 9 0.68 1.64 -13.72
C ALA A 9 1.98 2.42 -13.95
N ARG A 10 2.46 2.46 -15.19
CA ARG A 10 3.68 3.21 -15.59
C ARG A 10 3.63 4.70 -15.26
N GLU A 11 2.46 5.34 -15.35
CA GLU A 11 2.29 6.77 -15.10
C GLU A 11 2.26 7.07 -13.60
N LEU A 12 1.62 6.21 -12.80
CA LEU A 12 1.62 6.32 -11.34
C LEU A 12 3.03 6.14 -10.76
N LEU A 13 3.81 5.20 -11.29
CA LEU A 13 5.14 4.88 -10.77
C LEU A 13 6.24 5.88 -11.19
N THR A 14 6.00 6.73 -12.20
CA THR A 14 7.04 7.62 -12.75
C THR A 14 7.00 9.06 -12.22
N GLN A 15 5.92 9.50 -11.57
CA GLN A 15 5.79 10.91 -11.15
C GLN A 15 6.46 11.25 -9.80
N GLY A 16 6.79 10.27 -8.96
CA GLY A 16 7.30 10.57 -7.60
C GLY A 16 8.37 9.63 -7.03
N ARG A 17 8.73 8.54 -7.74
CA ARG A 17 9.38 7.36 -7.14
C ARG A 17 8.64 6.91 -5.86
N PRO A 18 7.37 6.49 -5.98
CA PRO A 18 6.58 6.10 -4.83
C PRO A 18 7.24 4.92 -4.10
N LEU A 19 7.10 4.91 -2.78
CA LEU A 19 7.74 3.92 -1.90
C LEU A 19 7.01 2.59 -2.02
N PHE A 20 7.72 1.52 -2.36
CA PHE A 20 7.15 0.19 -2.37
C PHE A 20 6.77 -0.26 -0.95
N LEU A 21 5.49 -0.62 -0.75
CA LEU A 21 4.96 -1.08 0.52
C LEU A 21 4.97 -2.61 0.60
N GLY A 22 4.54 -3.30 -0.45
CA GLY A 22 4.41 -4.75 -0.43
C GLY A 22 3.48 -5.30 -1.51
N VAL A 23 3.30 -6.61 -1.50
CA VAL A 23 2.33 -7.34 -2.32
C VAL A 23 1.29 -7.97 -1.38
N ASP A 24 0.02 -7.73 -1.63
CA ASP A 24 -1.07 -8.32 -0.86
C ASP A 24 -1.28 -9.81 -1.22
N GLY A 25 -2.14 -10.51 -0.48
CA GLY A 25 -2.44 -11.93 -0.73
C GLY A 25 -3.14 -12.22 -2.06
N GLU A 26 -3.62 -11.19 -2.77
CA GLU A 26 -4.20 -11.30 -4.11
C GLU A 26 -3.15 -11.07 -5.22
N GLY A 27 -1.91 -10.74 -4.85
CA GLY A 27 -0.83 -10.46 -5.78
C GLY A 27 -0.75 -8.99 -6.22
N ALA A 28 -1.51 -8.08 -5.59
CA ALA A 28 -1.49 -6.66 -5.93
C ALA A 28 -0.36 -5.93 -5.20
N ALA A 29 0.47 -5.22 -5.98
CA ALA A 29 1.58 -4.42 -5.48
C ALA A 29 1.12 -3.03 -5.03
N HIS A 30 1.49 -2.66 -3.81
CA HIS A 30 1.11 -1.40 -3.18
C HIS A 30 2.31 -0.44 -3.13
N TYR A 31 2.10 0.80 -3.53
CA TYR A 31 3.11 1.86 -3.53
C TYR A 31 2.58 3.13 -2.87
N TRP A 32 3.36 3.75 -2.00
CA TRP A 32 3.00 4.99 -1.31
C TRP A 32 3.58 6.23 -2.01
N ASP A 33 2.72 7.18 -2.34
CA ASP A 33 3.09 8.52 -2.72
C ASP A 33 2.97 9.47 -1.51
N ASN A 34 4.12 9.93 -1.01
CA ASN A 34 4.19 10.82 0.14
C ASN A 34 3.84 12.28 -0.16
N TYR A 35 3.81 12.68 -1.45
CA TYR A 35 3.44 14.04 -1.85
C TYR A 35 1.93 14.16 -2.03
N GLU A 36 1.33 13.15 -2.66
CA GLU A 36 -0.11 13.12 -2.93
C GLU A 36 -0.91 12.46 -1.80
N PHE A 37 -0.24 11.90 -0.79
CA PHE A 37 -0.87 11.12 0.31
C PHE A 37 -1.80 10.03 -0.24
N ALA A 38 -1.27 9.25 -1.18
CA ALA A 38 -2.03 8.27 -1.93
C ALA A 38 -1.31 6.93 -2.05
N VAL A 39 -2.08 5.85 -2.14
CA VAL A 39 -1.58 4.51 -2.43
C VAL A 39 -1.92 4.16 -3.86
N ALA A 40 -0.90 3.84 -4.67
CA ALA A 40 -1.10 3.17 -5.94
C ALA A 40 -1.16 1.66 -5.70
N VAL A 41 -2.25 1.03 -6.11
CA VAL A 41 -2.46 -0.43 -6.06
C VAL A 41 -2.40 -0.95 -7.48
N VAL A 42 -1.44 -1.81 -7.77
CA VAL A 42 -1.23 -2.41 -9.09
C VAL A 42 -1.59 -3.89 -9.00
N ALA A 43 -2.67 -4.29 -9.63
CA ALA A 43 -3.12 -5.66 -9.72
C ALA A 43 -2.14 -6.54 -10.50
N ALA A 44 -2.24 -7.86 -10.32
CA ALA A 44 -1.34 -8.83 -10.94
C ALA A 44 -1.43 -8.86 -12.48
N ASP A 45 -2.56 -8.45 -13.06
CA ASP A 45 -2.77 -8.29 -14.51
C ASP A 45 -2.20 -6.97 -15.06
N GLY A 46 -1.71 -6.09 -14.19
CA GLY A 46 -1.08 -4.82 -14.54
C GLY A 46 -2.04 -3.63 -14.51
N ASP A 47 -3.33 -3.84 -14.20
CA ASP A 47 -4.26 -2.74 -13.95
C ASP A 47 -3.85 -2.01 -12.67
N ALA A 48 -4.05 -0.69 -12.65
CA ALA A 48 -3.63 0.13 -11.52
C ALA A 48 -4.67 1.16 -11.13
N GLU A 49 -4.86 1.28 -9.83
CA GLU A 49 -5.72 2.28 -9.22
C GLU A 49 -4.87 3.15 -8.29
N LYS A 50 -5.15 4.46 -8.29
CA LYS A 50 -4.64 5.37 -7.27
C LYS A 50 -5.75 5.66 -6.27
N VAL A 51 -5.47 5.40 -4.99
CA VAL A 51 -6.38 5.64 -3.88
C VAL A 51 -5.80 6.75 -3.01
N GLU A 52 -6.43 7.92 -3.01
CA GLU A 52 -6.03 9.03 -2.12
C GLU A 52 -6.59 8.75 -0.72
N LEU A 53 -5.77 8.87 0.33
CA LEU A 53 -6.24 8.54 1.69
C LEU A 53 -7.45 9.39 2.10
N VAL A 54 -7.56 10.62 1.61
CA VAL A 54 -8.70 11.51 1.85
C VAL A 54 -10.04 10.97 1.33
N ASP A 55 -10.00 10.10 0.32
CA ASP A 55 -11.19 9.42 -0.22
C ASP A 55 -11.51 8.12 0.54
N THR A 56 -10.70 7.77 1.54
CA THR A 56 -10.86 6.60 2.40
C THR A 56 -11.18 7.02 3.83
N PRO A 57 -11.71 6.13 4.68
CA PRO A 57 -11.86 6.39 6.11
C PRO A 57 -10.52 6.38 6.89
N PHE A 58 -9.37 6.21 6.22
CA PHE A 58 -8.06 6.11 6.87
C PHE A 58 -7.39 7.48 6.97
N GLU A 59 -6.94 7.85 8.17
CA GLU A 59 -6.21 9.10 8.41
C GLU A 59 -4.71 8.94 8.15
N THR A 60 -4.21 7.70 8.19
CA THR A 60 -2.79 7.37 8.09
C THR A 60 -2.49 6.19 7.17
N LEU A 61 -1.27 6.18 6.62
CA LEU A 61 -0.74 5.03 5.87
C LEU A 61 -0.71 3.74 6.71
N SER A 62 -0.50 3.84 8.02
CA SER A 62 -0.52 2.68 8.92
C SER A 62 -1.90 2.02 8.97
N GLU A 63 -2.97 2.80 8.99
CA GLU A 63 -4.34 2.27 8.96
C GLU A 63 -4.65 1.60 7.62
N TRP A 64 -4.16 2.17 6.51
CA TRP A 64 -4.21 1.49 5.22
C TRP A 64 -3.49 0.14 5.26
N CYS A 65 -2.27 0.09 5.80
CA CYS A 65 -1.51 -1.16 5.89
C CYS A 65 -2.18 -2.23 6.77
N GLU A 66 -2.80 -1.83 7.88
CA GLU A 66 -3.58 -2.74 8.74
C GLU A 66 -4.87 -3.20 8.05
N TYR A 67 -5.57 -2.31 7.34
CA TYR A 67 -6.72 -2.68 6.53
C TYR A 67 -6.35 -3.73 5.47
N THR A 68 -5.28 -3.50 4.69
CA THR A 68 -4.81 -4.48 3.70
C THR A 68 -4.42 -5.80 4.37
N ARG A 69 -3.76 -5.76 5.54
CA ARG A 69 -3.44 -6.97 6.31
C ARG A 69 -4.70 -7.74 6.71
N SER A 70 -5.73 -7.05 7.18
CA SER A 70 -6.98 -7.66 7.65
C SER A 70 -7.80 -8.26 6.50
N GLU A 71 -7.97 -7.52 5.42
CA GLU A 71 -8.88 -7.91 4.33
C GLU A 71 -8.23 -8.88 3.33
N ARG A 72 -6.96 -8.64 2.99
CA ARG A 72 -6.28 -9.34 1.89
C ARG A 72 -5.08 -10.16 2.36
N GLY A 73 -4.51 -9.79 3.50
CA GLY A 73 -3.22 -10.30 3.94
C GLY A 73 -2.08 -9.71 3.11
N TRP A 74 -0.85 -9.86 3.62
CA TRP A 74 0.36 -9.52 2.89
C TRP A 74 1.08 -10.81 2.51
N ASP A 75 1.36 -10.99 1.21
CA ASP A 75 2.25 -12.05 0.72
C ASP A 75 3.71 -11.63 0.89
N ILE A 76 4.00 -10.35 0.61
CA ILE A 76 5.31 -9.73 0.81
C ILE A 76 5.13 -8.35 1.45
N GLY A 77 5.63 -8.14 2.68
CA GLY A 77 5.48 -6.88 3.42
C GLY A 77 4.44 -6.96 4.55
N PRO A 78 3.86 -5.83 5.01
CA PRO A 78 4.14 -4.47 4.57
C PRO A 78 5.48 -3.98 5.11
N HIS A 79 6.26 -3.31 4.28
CA HIS A 79 7.56 -2.72 4.66
C HIS A 79 7.41 -1.39 5.41
N VAL A 80 6.16 -0.94 5.59
CA VAL A 80 5.78 0.20 6.42
C VAL A 80 4.82 -0.31 7.48
N GLY A 81 5.06 0.07 8.74
CA GLY A 81 4.18 -0.32 9.85
C GLY A 81 4.54 -1.63 10.55
N GLY A 82 5.76 -2.14 10.39
CA GLY A 82 6.36 -3.03 11.39
C GLY A 82 6.67 -2.22 12.65
N SER A 83 6.08 -2.57 13.80
CA SER A 83 6.60 -2.07 15.07
C SER A 83 7.99 -2.67 15.21
N LEU A 84 9.04 -1.84 15.15
CA LEU A 84 10.42 -2.27 15.46
C LEU A 84 10.45 -3.10 16.76
N VAL A 85 9.58 -2.76 17.71
CA VAL A 85 9.38 -3.48 18.96
C VAL A 85 8.71 -4.84 18.75
N GLY A 86 7.71 -4.94 17.89
CA GLY A 86 7.05 -6.22 17.54
C GLY A 86 7.97 -7.17 16.77
N ASP A 87 8.76 -6.66 15.83
CA ASP A 87 9.78 -7.42 15.12
C ASP A 87 10.91 -7.88 16.06
N LEU A 88 11.33 -7.03 17.01
CA LEU A 88 12.30 -7.37 18.05
C LEU A 88 11.77 -8.44 19.02
N VAL A 89 10.52 -8.33 19.47
CA VAL A 89 9.89 -9.33 20.35
C VAL A 89 9.79 -10.68 19.64
N ARG A 90 9.36 -10.72 18.38
CA ARG A 90 9.33 -11.97 17.60
C ARG A 90 10.72 -12.58 17.38
N ALA A 91 11.76 -11.76 17.29
CA ALA A 91 13.13 -12.24 17.16
C ALA A 91 13.73 -12.75 18.48
N VAL A 92 13.29 -12.24 19.62
CA VAL A 92 13.73 -12.69 20.97
C VAL A 92 13.01 -13.96 21.43
N GLU A 93 11.76 -14.14 21.03
CA GLU A 93 10.95 -15.33 21.36
C GLU A 93 11.19 -16.51 20.39
N ALA A 94 12.16 -16.40 19.48
CA ALA A 94 12.54 -17.42 18.50
C ALA A 94 13.77 -18.23 18.93
#